data_AF-A0A6M0CAG3-F1
#
_entry.id   AF-A0A6M0CAG3-F1
#
_cell.length_a   1.000
_cell.length_b   1.000
_cell.length_c   1.000
_cell.angle_alpha   90.00
_cell.angle_beta   90.00
_cell.angle_gamma   90.00
#
_symmetry.space_group_name_H-M   'P 1'
#
loop_
_entity.id
_entity.type
_entity.pdbx_description
1 polymer ?
#
loop_
_entity_poly.entity_id
_entity_poly.type
_entity_poly.pdbx_seq_one_letter_code
_entity_poly.pdbx_strand_id
1 'polypeptide(L)'
;MDRPHNRDVKVQFSTEDGTAVAGGDYKKTKRMITIPKRQTSTTVAIPIVGDRKGEPDETFSAKLTNPQNAAFSEGKTEVQATGIILDNDDPLTGDRKLARGTTGADTFVLGTAKKALYAEKGNDDYLVIANFDPTQDTIELHGSATDYQLVPGQQVGLIAGTVVYRTEGGQELIGIVKDSASLSLDSGFSFV
;
A
#
# COMPACT_ATOMS: atom_id res chain seq x y z
N MET A 1 14.40 20.55 -24.29
CA MET A 1 14.67 21.67 -25.22
C MET A 1 14.87 21.08 -26.60
N ASP A 2 14.35 21.74 -27.64
CA ASP A 2 14.42 21.21 -29.01
C ASP A 2 15.79 21.46 -29.66
N ARG A 3 16.58 22.39 -29.10
CA ARG A 3 17.95 22.72 -29.54
C ARG A 3 18.83 23.17 -28.37
N PRO A 4 20.16 22.97 -28.43
CA PRO A 4 21.09 23.46 -27.40
C PRO A 4 21.17 25.00 -27.39
N HIS A 5 21.28 25.60 -26.20
CA HIS A 5 21.45 27.05 -26.05
C HIS A 5 22.91 27.44 -25.71
N ASN A 6 23.37 28.64 -26.06
CA ASN A 6 24.73 29.11 -25.77
C ASN A 6 24.92 29.66 -24.35
N ARG A 7 23.84 29.67 -23.56
CA ARG A 7 23.77 30.07 -22.15
C ARG A 7 23.03 29.00 -21.37
N ASP A 8 23.27 28.97 -20.07
CA ASP A 8 22.46 28.15 -19.17
C ASP A 8 21.00 28.62 -19.23
N VAL A 9 20.10 27.65 -19.33
CA VAL A 9 18.66 27.89 -19.22
C VAL A 9 18.23 27.51 -17.81
N LYS A 10 17.54 28.43 -17.14
CA LYS A 10 17.03 28.19 -15.78
C LYS A 10 15.52 28.16 -15.81
N VAL A 11 14.92 27.30 -15.00
CA VAL A 11 13.47 27.15 -14.91
C VAL A 11 13.10 26.79 -13.47
N GLN A 12 11.99 27.32 -12.98
CA GLN A 12 11.46 26.93 -11.67
C GLN A 12 10.70 25.61 -11.81
N PHE A 13 11.11 24.62 -11.03
CA PHE A 13 10.45 23.31 -10.93
C PHE A 13 9.64 23.23 -9.63
N SER A 14 8.47 22.64 -9.68
CA SER A 14 7.68 22.22 -8.53
C SER A 14 6.88 20.95 -8.80
N THR A 15 6.59 20.17 -7.76
CA THR A 15 5.59 19.11 -7.78
C THR A 15 4.27 19.59 -7.18
N GLU A 16 3.15 19.11 -7.71
CA GLU A 16 1.81 19.33 -7.19
C GLU A 16 1.09 17.99 -7.01
N ASP A 17 0.27 17.91 -5.96
CA ASP A 17 -0.46 16.69 -5.59
C ASP A 17 -1.52 16.36 -6.65
N GLY A 18 -1.74 15.06 -6.85
CA GLY A 18 -2.86 14.54 -7.63
C GLY A 18 -3.68 13.61 -6.75
N THR A 19 -3.74 12.32 -7.11
CA THR A 19 -4.16 11.28 -6.14
C THR A 19 -3.04 10.96 -5.16
N ALA A 20 -1.78 11.01 -5.61
CA ALA A 20 -0.61 10.96 -4.73
C ALA A 20 -0.43 12.30 -4.01
N VAL A 21 -0.22 12.24 -2.71
CA VAL A 21 -0.09 13.36 -1.77
C VAL A 21 1.32 13.45 -1.21
N ALA A 22 1.91 14.65 -1.27
CA ALA A 22 3.23 14.86 -0.70
C ALA A 22 3.29 14.59 0.81
N GLY A 23 4.30 13.81 1.22
CA GLY A 23 4.51 13.39 2.60
C GLY A 23 3.99 11.98 2.89
N GLY A 24 2.97 11.53 2.16
CA GLY A 24 2.52 10.14 2.11
C GLY A 24 3.28 9.36 1.04
N ASP A 25 3.17 9.81 -0.21
CA ASP A 25 3.53 8.96 -1.37
C ASP A 25 4.79 9.47 -2.08
N TYR A 26 5.09 10.77 -1.94
CA TYR A 26 6.31 11.36 -2.48
C TYR A 26 6.78 12.58 -1.69
N LYS A 27 8.04 13.00 -1.90
CA LYS A 27 8.57 14.22 -1.28
C LYS A 27 8.36 15.43 -2.18
N LYS A 28 7.59 16.41 -1.68
CA LYS A 28 7.38 17.70 -2.37
C LYS A 28 8.71 18.32 -2.75
N THR A 29 8.89 18.59 -4.03
CA THR A 29 10.13 19.14 -4.57
C THR A 29 9.84 20.47 -5.22
N LYS A 30 10.49 21.55 -4.77
CA LYS A 30 10.42 22.88 -5.38
C LYS A 30 11.81 23.51 -5.41
N ARG A 31 12.36 23.74 -6.61
CA ARG A 31 13.71 24.30 -6.80
C ARG A 31 13.93 24.89 -8.18
N MET A 32 14.96 25.72 -8.33
CA MET A 32 15.44 26.13 -9.63
C MET A 32 16.26 25.01 -10.27
N ILE A 33 15.96 24.70 -11.52
CA ILE A 33 16.66 23.71 -12.34
C ILE A 33 17.46 24.45 -13.41
N THR A 34 18.67 23.97 -13.66
CA THR A 34 19.55 24.49 -14.71
C THR A 34 19.75 23.42 -15.78
N ILE A 35 19.44 23.76 -17.02
CA ILE A 35 19.90 23.03 -18.20
C ILE A 35 21.19 23.75 -18.64
N PRO A 36 22.36 23.11 -18.49
CA PRO A 36 23.64 23.74 -18.83
C PRO A 36 23.69 24.17 -20.29
N LYS A 37 24.48 25.22 -20.59
CA LYS A 37 24.76 25.62 -21.97
C LYS A 37 25.19 24.41 -22.80
N ARG A 38 24.75 24.37 -24.05
CA ARG A 38 24.97 23.30 -25.03
C ARG A 38 24.35 21.95 -24.67
N GLN A 39 23.55 21.86 -23.60
CA GLN A 39 22.68 20.72 -23.33
C GLN A 39 21.23 21.04 -23.66
N THR A 40 20.44 19.98 -23.82
CA THR A 40 19.00 20.07 -24.17
C THR A 40 18.09 19.56 -23.05
N SER A 41 18.64 18.89 -22.05
CA SER A 41 17.93 18.28 -20.94
C SER A 41 18.78 18.28 -19.67
N THR A 42 18.11 18.02 -18.55
CA THR A 42 18.69 17.70 -17.24
C THR A 42 17.69 16.83 -16.49
N THR A 43 18.13 16.15 -15.44
CA THR A 43 17.29 15.22 -14.68
C THR A 43 16.95 15.79 -13.31
N VAL A 44 15.71 15.59 -12.89
CA VAL A 44 15.21 15.94 -11.57
C VAL A 44 14.79 14.65 -10.87
N ALA A 45 15.53 14.24 -9.85
CA ALA A 45 15.09 13.14 -8.99
C ALA A 45 14.01 13.63 -8.02
N ILE A 46 12.92 12.86 -7.93
CA ILE A 46 11.80 13.06 -7.02
C ILE A 46 11.75 11.81 -6.13
N PRO A 47 12.01 11.92 -4.82
CA PRO A 47 11.92 10.77 -3.93
C PRO A 47 10.48 10.31 -3.76
N ILE A 48 10.25 9.01 -3.97
CA ILE A 48 9.00 8.33 -3.61
C ILE A 48 9.10 7.87 -2.16
N VAL A 49 7.97 7.91 -1.46
CA VAL A 49 7.81 7.37 -0.11
C VAL A 49 6.91 6.15 -0.27
N GLY A 50 7.46 4.96 -0.06
CA GLY A 50 6.70 3.71 -0.11
C GLY A 50 6.33 3.26 1.30
N ASP A 51 5.24 2.51 1.41
CA ASP A 51 4.88 1.82 2.64
C ASP A 51 4.68 0.30 2.40
N ARG A 52 3.63 -0.30 2.96
CA ARG A 52 3.27 -1.72 2.79
C ARG A 52 1.77 -1.91 2.61
N LYS A 53 1.03 -0.82 2.50
CA LYS A 53 -0.41 -0.82 2.39
C LYS A 53 -0.71 -0.84 0.90
N GLY A 54 -1.42 -1.86 0.44
CA GLY A 54 -1.81 -1.87 -0.96
C GLY A 54 -2.79 -0.75 -1.27
N GLU A 55 -2.44 0.04 -2.28
CA GLU A 55 -3.12 1.25 -2.71
C GLU A 55 -3.34 1.21 -4.23
N PRO A 56 -4.32 1.95 -4.77
CA PRO A 56 -4.44 2.09 -6.22
C PRO A 56 -3.23 2.87 -6.77
N ASP A 57 -2.87 2.65 -8.04
CA ASP A 57 -1.87 3.50 -8.71
C ASP A 57 -2.23 4.99 -8.59
N GLU A 58 -1.25 5.79 -8.22
CA GLU A 58 -1.45 7.19 -7.90
C GLU A 58 -0.71 8.13 -8.83
N THR A 59 -1.17 9.38 -8.91
CA THR A 59 -0.62 10.37 -9.82
C THR A 59 -0.27 11.66 -9.11
N PHE A 60 0.80 12.31 -9.54
CA PHE A 60 1.16 13.68 -9.17
C PHE A 60 1.61 14.43 -10.42
N SER A 61 1.71 15.76 -10.36
CA SER A 61 2.21 16.55 -11.49
C SER A 61 3.57 17.19 -11.19
N ALA A 62 4.40 17.28 -12.23
CA ALA A 62 5.63 18.04 -12.25
C ALA A 62 5.43 19.27 -13.13
N LYS A 63 5.74 20.45 -12.60
CA LYS A 63 5.46 21.75 -13.21
C LYS A 63 6.73 22.56 -13.39
N LEU A 64 6.86 23.15 -14.57
CA LEU A 64 7.91 24.09 -14.91
C LEU A 64 7.33 25.48 -15.16
N THR A 65 7.92 26.50 -14.56
CA THR A 65 7.50 27.91 -14.67
C THR A 65 8.72 28.83 -14.76
N ASN A 66 8.48 30.11 -15.11
CA ASN A 66 9.50 31.17 -15.09
C ASN A 66 10.81 30.81 -15.81
N PRO A 67 10.76 30.44 -17.11
CA PRO A 67 11.96 30.13 -17.86
C PRO A 67 12.82 31.38 -18.05
N GLN A 68 14.13 31.23 -17.91
CA GLN A 68 15.14 32.27 -18.14
C GLN A 68 16.07 31.84 -19.27
N ASN A 69 16.38 32.76 -20.18
CA ASN A 69 17.15 32.51 -21.41
C ASN A 69 16.48 31.51 -22.37
N ALA A 70 15.19 31.24 -22.19
CA ALA A 70 14.36 30.43 -23.05
C ALA A 70 12.88 30.84 -22.90
N ALA A 71 12.02 30.31 -23.75
CA ALA A 71 10.57 30.42 -23.64
C ALA A 71 9.94 29.04 -23.82
N PHE A 72 8.75 28.82 -23.25
CA PHE A 72 7.96 27.66 -23.59
C PHE A 72 7.32 27.85 -24.97
N SER A 73 7.10 26.74 -25.68
CA SER A 73 6.44 26.75 -26.98
C SER A 73 5.01 27.30 -26.87
N GLU A 74 4.50 27.86 -27.98
CA GLU A 74 3.12 28.37 -28.08
C GLU A 74 2.75 29.49 -27.10
N GLY A 75 3.75 30.21 -26.55
CA GLY A 75 3.50 31.31 -25.62
C GLY A 75 3.02 30.87 -24.25
N LYS A 76 3.18 29.59 -23.89
CA LYS A 76 2.81 29.07 -22.57
C LYS A 76 3.64 29.74 -21.47
N THR A 77 3.02 29.96 -20.32
CA THR A 77 3.67 30.47 -19.11
C THR A 77 4.13 29.36 -18.17
N GLU A 78 3.62 28.15 -18.38
CA GLU A 78 3.96 26.94 -17.66
C GLU A 78 3.83 25.70 -18.55
N VAL A 79 4.56 24.65 -18.19
CA VAL A 79 4.35 23.31 -18.74
C VAL A 79 4.27 22.31 -17.60
N GLN A 80 3.41 21.31 -17.75
CA GLN A 80 3.18 20.27 -16.76
C GLN A 80 3.35 18.88 -17.38
N ALA A 81 3.75 17.93 -16.55
CA ALA A 81 3.80 16.51 -16.88
C ALA A 81 3.25 15.70 -15.71
N THR A 82 2.52 14.62 -15.99
CA THR A 82 2.01 13.70 -14.97
C THR A 82 3.04 12.61 -14.69
N GLY A 83 3.33 12.37 -13.42
CA GLY A 83 4.02 11.19 -12.93
C GLY A 83 3.01 10.19 -12.36
N ILE A 84 3.28 8.90 -12.52
CA ILE A 84 2.50 7.81 -11.92
C ILE A 84 3.40 7.11 -10.91
N ILE A 85 2.90 6.90 -9.70
CA ILE A 85 3.46 6.01 -8.69
C ILE A 85 2.70 4.71 -8.83
N LEU A 86 3.41 3.66 -9.24
CA LEU A 86 2.83 2.32 -9.36
C LEU A 86 2.92 1.66 -7.99
N ASP A 87 1.78 1.20 -7.48
CA ASP A 87 1.79 0.46 -6.23
C ASP A 87 2.32 -0.96 -6.48
N ASN A 88 3.11 -1.45 -5.52
CA ASN A 88 3.69 -2.78 -5.56
C ASN A 88 3.34 -3.60 -4.32
N ASP A 89 2.43 -3.10 -3.50
CA ASP A 89 1.95 -3.76 -2.29
C ASP A 89 0.65 -4.52 -2.56
N ASP A 90 0.35 -5.48 -1.69
CA ASP A 90 -0.85 -6.29 -1.83
C ASP A 90 -2.01 -5.56 -1.13
N PRO A 91 -3.16 -5.33 -1.81
CA PRO A 91 -4.29 -4.63 -1.22
C PRO A 91 -4.87 -5.35 0.00
N LEU A 92 -4.54 -6.63 0.23
CA LEU A 92 -4.92 -7.39 1.40
C LEU A 92 -3.87 -7.37 2.53
N THR A 93 -2.71 -6.74 2.33
CA THR A 93 -1.70 -6.55 3.36
C THR A 93 -1.66 -5.10 3.83
N GLY A 94 -1.37 -4.89 5.12
CA GLY A 94 -0.91 -3.60 5.61
C GLY A 94 -1.84 -2.78 6.49
N ASP A 95 -3.09 -3.20 6.72
CA ASP A 95 -4.06 -2.54 7.60
C ASP A 95 -4.99 -3.52 8.33
N ARG A 96 -5.63 -3.05 9.41
CA ARG A 96 -6.73 -3.76 10.08
C ARG A 96 -7.98 -3.72 9.22
N LYS A 97 -8.54 -4.89 8.90
CA LYS A 97 -9.77 -5.00 8.11
C LYS A 97 -10.89 -5.66 8.91
N LEU A 98 -12.13 -5.38 8.51
CA LEU A 98 -13.33 -6.05 9.03
C LEU A 98 -14.04 -6.76 7.87
N ALA A 99 -14.17 -8.07 7.99
CA ALA A 99 -15.05 -8.88 7.15
C ALA A 99 -16.25 -9.36 7.99
N ARG A 100 -17.41 -9.46 7.34
CA ARG A 100 -18.66 -9.91 7.98
C ARG A 100 -19.21 -11.07 7.17
N GLY A 101 -19.44 -12.20 7.84
CA GLY A 101 -20.21 -13.32 7.30
C GLY A 101 -21.61 -12.87 6.93
N THR A 102 -22.11 -13.46 5.86
CA THR A 102 -23.43 -13.30 5.29
C THR A 102 -24.23 -14.59 5.48
N THR A 103 -25.35 -14.74 4.77
CA THR A 103 -26.10 -16.00 4.80
C THR A 103 -25.47 -16.98 3.81
N GLY A 104 -25.13 -18.18 4.27
CA GLY A 104 -24.54 -19.22 3.44
C GLY A 104 -23.06 -19.40 3.76
N ALA A 105 -22.33 -20.02 2.83
CA ALA A 105 -20.90 -20.25 2.99
C ALA A 105 -20.09 -19.04 2.51
N ASP A 106 -19.28 -18.47 3.40
CA ASP A 106 -18.31 -17.42 3.10
C ASP A 106 -16.87 -17.92 3.26
N THR A 107 -15.93 -17.33 2.50
CA THR A 107 -14.49 -17.56 2.65
C THR A 107 -13.78 -16.30 3.12
N PHE A 108 -13.07 -16.40 4.24
CA PHE A 108 -12.24 -15.33 4.80
C PHE A 108 -10.76 -15.63 4.55
N VAL A 109 -10.11 -14.78 3.76
CA VAL A 109 -8.74 -15.04 3.29
C VAL A 109 -7.72 -14.39 4.24
N LEU A 110 -6.95 -15.24 4.93
CA LEU A 110 -5.80 -14.89 5.76
C LEU A 110 -4.47 -15.42 5.18
N GLY A 111 -4.52 -16.12 4.06
CA GLY A 111 -3.37 -16.59 3.32
C GLY A 111 -3.73 -16.94 1.89
N THR A 112 -2.73 -16.95 1.02
CA THR A 112 -2.81 -17.42 -0.36
C THR A 112 -1.79 -18.53 -0.56
N ALA A 113 -1.86 -19.26 -1.68
CA ALA A 113 -0.84 -20.27 -2.01
C ALA A 113 0.61 -19.74 -2.08
N LYS A 114 0.80 -18.41 -2.12
CA LYS A 114 2.13 -17.78 -2.19
C LYS A 114 2.64 -17.27 -0.84
N LYS A 115 1.76 -16.87 0.07
CA LYS A 115 2.13 -16.23 1.34
C LYS A 115 0.95 -16.14 2.31
N ALA A 116 1.26 -16.08 3.60
CA ALA A 116 0.33 -15.62 4.63
C ALA A 116 0.05 -14.11 4.45
N LEU A 117 -1.18 -13.68 4.74
CA LEU A 117 -1.59 -12.28 4.75
C LEU A 117 -1.63 -11.76 6.19
N TYR A 118 -1.55 -10.44 6.36
CA TYR A 118 -1.49 -9.76 7.66
C TYR A 118 -0.35 -10.21 8.58
N ALA A 119 0.71 -10.82 8.01
CA ALA A 119 1.76 -11.48 8.77
C ALA A 119 3.07 -10.68 8.83
N GLU A 120 2.96 -9.35 8.82
CA GLU A 120 4.09 -8.46 8.52
C GLU A 120 4.28 -7.27 9.48
N LYS A 121 3.29 -6.91 10.32
CA LYS A 121 3.35 -5.72 11.18
C LYS A 121 2.95 -5.99 12.64
N GLY A 122 3.19 -7.19 13.16
CA GLY A 122 2.96 -7.51 14.57
C GLY A 122 1.48 -7.61 14.90
N ASN A 123 0.97 -6.52 15.49
CA ASN A 123 -0.44 -6.36 15.88
C ASN A 123 -1.10 -5.18 15.15
N ASP A 124 -0.41 -4.59 14.17
CA ASP A 124 -0.90 -3.40 13.45
C ASP A 124 -1.70 -3.78 12.20
N ASP A 125 -1.59 -5.01 11.71
CA ASP A 125 -2.39 -5.59 10.64
C ASP A 125 -3.05 -6.91 11.08
N TYR A 126 -4.35 -7.06 10.84
CA TYR A 126 -5.08 -8.32 11.02
C TYR A 126 -6.51 -8.20 10.46
N LEU A 127 -7.09 -9.33 10.09
CA LEU A 127 -8.50 -9.41 9.72
C LEU A 127 -9.39 -9.69 10.94
N VAL A 128 -10.35 -8.81 11.19
CA VAL A 128 -11.47 -9.08 12.10
C VAL A 128 -12.56 -9.76 11.30
N ILE A 129 -12.95 -10.96 11.72
CA ILE A 129 -14.02 -11.74 11.12
C ILE A 129 -15.21 -11.70 12.08
N ALA A 130 -16.31 -11.08 11.68
CA ALA A 130 -17.56 -11.05 12.43
C ALA A 130 -18.61 -11.94 11.77
N ASN A 131 -19.55 -12.48 12.55
CA ASN A 131 -20.61 -13.39 12.08
C ASN A 131 -20.08 -14.66 11.39
N PHE A 132 -18.96 -15.21 11.86
CA PHE A 132 -18.43 -16.47 11.33
C PHE A 132 -19.32 -17.64 11.74
N ASP A 133 -19.84 -18.39 10.78
CA ASP A 133 -20.53 -19.67 11.00
C ASP A 133 -19.55 -20.83 10.77
N PRO A 134 -19.05 -21.49 11.83
CA PRO A 134 -18.06 -22.58 11.68
C PRO A 134 -18.61 -23.82 10.94
N THR A 135 -19.91 -23.89 10.66
CA THR A 135 -20.52 -25.00 9.92
C THR A 135 -20.62 -24.75 8.41
N GLN A 136 -20.51 -23.49 7.98
CA GLN A 136 -20.64 -23.10 6.58
C GLN A 136 -19.41 -22.35 6.05
N ASP A 137 -18.81 -21.52 6.90
CA ASP A 137 -17.74 -20.61 6.53
C ASP A 137 -16.37 -21.28 6.64
N THR A 138 -15.44 -20.73 5.87
CA THR A 138 -14.05 -21.19 5.84
C THR A 138 -13.08 -20.03 6.00
N ILE A 139 -12.06 -20.22 6.82
CA ILE A 139 -10.90 -19.33 6.89
C ILE A 139 -9.76 -19.98 6.09
N GLU A 140 -9.29 -19.29 5.05
CA GLU A 140 -8.19 -19.76 4.21
C GLU A 140 -6.84 -19.26 4.75
N LEU A 141 -5.91 -20.18 4.99
CA LEU A 141 -4.58 -19.94 5.54
C LEU A 141 -3.50 -20.47 4.58
N HIS A 142 -2.32 -19.87 4.63
CA HIS A 142 -1.18 -20.33 3.82
C HIS A 142 -0.42 -21.47 4.52
N GLY A 143 0.03 -22.48 3.78
CA GLY A 143 0.92 -23.50 4.34
C GLY A 143 0.15 -24.61 5.04
N SER A 144 0.32 -24.79 6.34
CA SER A 144 -0.25 -25.92 7.08
C SER A 144 -0.75 -25.55 8.47
N ALA A 145 -1.58 -26.41 9.07
CA ALA A 145 -2.12 -26.17 10.41
C ALA A 145 -1.03 -26.00 11.48
N THR A 146 0.15 -26.61 11.32
CA THR A 146 1.25 -26.48 12.29
C THR A 146 1.89 -25.11 12.31
N ASP A 147 1.63 -24.28 11.29
CA ASP A 147 2.16 -22.92 11.20
C ASP A 147 1.34 -21.93 12.03
N TYR A 148 0.20 -22.37 12.59
CA TYR A 148 -0.76 -21.51 13.27
C TYR A 148 -1.11 -21.97 14.68
N GLN A 149 -1.53 -20.99 15.49
CA GLN A 149 -2.05 -21.19 16.82
C GLN A 149 -3.36 -20.41 17.00
N LEU A 150 -4.40 -21.11 17.46
CA LEU A 150 -5.66 -20.48 17.85
C LEU A 150 -5.65 -20.20 19.36
N VAL A 151 -6.00 -18.97 19.76
CA VAL A 151 -6.13 -18.58 21.17
C VAL A 151 -7.56 -18.09 21.43
N PRO A 152 -8.43 -18.94 22.00
CA PRO A 152 -9.83 -18.61 22.23
C PRO A 152 -10.01 -17.60 23.37
N GLY A 153 -11.03 -16.74 23.26
CA GLY A 153 -11.46 -15.82 24.31
C GLY A 153 -10.47 -14.70 24.63
N GLN A 154 -9.46 -14.48 23.80
CA GLN A 154 -8.49 -13.41 24.00
C GLN A 154 -9.06 -12.06 23.55
N GLN A 155 -8.76 -11.02 24.34
CA GLN A 155 -9.10 -9.64 24.01
C GLN A 155 -7.90 -8.93 23.39
N VAL A 156 -8.10 -8.34 22.20
CA VAL A 156 -7.13 -7.48 21.51
C VAL A 156 -7.78 -6.12 21.30
N GLY A 157 -7.32 -5.12 22.06
CA GLY A 157 -7.98 -3.82 22.11
C GLY A 157 -9.43 -3.93 22.61
N LEU A 158 -10.39 -3.57 21.76
CA LEU A 158 -11.84 -3.64 22.07
C LEU A 158 -12.53 -4.89 21.51
N ILE A 159 -11.78 -5.80 20.89
CA ILE A 159 -12.31 -6.97 20.20
C ILE A 159 -11.99 -8.20 21.05
N ALA A 160 -13.02 -8.99 21.35
CA ALA A 160 -12.87 -10.30 22.00
C ALA A 160 -13.27 -11.40 21.01
N GLY A 161 -12.58 -12.53 21.06
CA GLY A 161 -12.86 -13.65 20.18
C GLY A 161 -11.74 -14.69 20.19
N THR A 162 -11.71 -15.52 19.15
CA THR A 162 -10.61 -16.45 18.93
C THR A 162 -9.57 -15.78 18.05
N VAL A 163 -8.37 -15.63 18.59
CA VAL A 163 -7.23 -15.04 17.90
C VAL A 163 -6.53 -16.10 17.07
N VAL A 164 -6.16 -15.75 15.84
CA VAL A 164 -5.37 -16.57 14.93
C VAL A 164 -3.96 -15.97 14.86
N TYR A 165 -2.99 -16.70 15.40
CA TYR A 165 -1.58 -16.37 15.27
C TYR A 165 -0.94 -17.24 14.20
N ARG A 166 -0.11 -16.64 13.35
CA ARG A 166 0.95 -17.36 12.64
C ARG A 166 2.15 -17.49 13.58
N THR A 167 2.83 -18.62 13.54
CA THR A 167 3.95 -18.95 14.45
C THR A 167 5.26 -19.18 13.70
N GLU A 168 5.20 -19.39 12.40
CA GLU A 168 6.37 -19.47 11.53
C GLU A 168 7.09 -18.13 11.46
N GLY A 169 8.38 -18.10 11.84
CA GLY A 169 9.20 -16.88 11.85
C GLY A 169 8.97 -15.97 13.05
N GLY A 170 8.11 -16.35 13.99
CA GLY A 170 7.70 -15.55 15.15
C GLY A 170 6.18 -15.60 15.33
N GLN A 171 5.70 -15.29 16.54
CA GLN A 171 4.27 -15.18 16.78
C GLN A 171 3.76 -13.85 16.22
N GLU A 172 2.80 -13.93 15.31
CA GLU A 172 2.27 -12.81 14.54
C GLU A 172 0.74 -12.87 14.48
N LEU A 173 0.06 -11.78 14.85
CA LEU A 173 -1.40 -11.73 14.87
C LEU A 173 -1.90 -11.51 13.45
N ILE A 174 -2.61 -12.48 12.87
CA ILE A 174 -3.12 -12.35 11.50
C ILE A 174 -4.64 -12.19 11.44
N GLY A 175 -5.36 -12.65 12.46
CA GLY A 175 -6.83 -12.55 12.46
C GLY A 175 -7.48 -12.70 13.83
N ILE A 176 -8.71 -12.21 13.94
CA ILE A 176 -9.57 -12.38 15.12
C ILE A 176 -10.96 -12.77 14.65
N VAL A 177 -11.42 -13.95 15.04
CA VAL A 177 -12.82 -14.37 14.86
C VAL A 177 -13.61 -13.87 16.05
N LYS A 178 -14.29 -12.74 15.85
CA LYS A 178 -15.01 -11.98 16.88
C LYS A 178 -16.13 -12.82 17.49
N ASP A 179 -16.29 -12.70 18.81
CA ASP A 179 -17.31 -13.37 19.63
C ASP A 179 -17.29 -14.90 19.54
N SER A 180 -16.24 -15.50 18.97
CA SER A 180 -16.03 -16.95 18.92
C SER A 180 -15.12 -17.41 20.07
N ALA A 181 -15.49 -18.51 20.72
CA ALA A 181 -14.76 -19.06 21.87
C ALA A 181 -14.19 -20.47 21.64
N SER A 182 -14.50 -21.13 20.52
CA SER A 182 -14.06 -22.50 20.27
C SER A 182 -13.99 -22.78 18.77
N LEU A 183 -12.78 -22.67 18.22
CA LEU A 183 -12.46 -23.07 16.86
C LEU A 183 -11.35 -24.12 16.89
N SER A 184 -11.29 -24.95 15.85
CA SER A 184 -10.21 -25.92 15.64
C SER A 184 -9.67 -25.72 14.23
N LEU A 185 -8.36 -25.83 14.03
CA LEU A 185 -7.75 -25.79 12.69
C LEU A 185 -8.18 -26.99 11.82
N ASP A 186 -8.80 -28.01 12.41
CA ASP A 186 -9.36 -29.16 11.69
C ASP A 186 -10.78 -28.91 11.13
N SER A 187 -11.42 -27.77 11.45
CA SER A 187 -12.81 -27.48 11.06
C SER A 187 -13.04 -25.99 10.85
N GLY A 188 -13.58 -25.62 9.69
CA GLY A 188 -13.78 -24.21 9.31
C GLY A 188 -12.50 -23.52 8.84
N PHE A 189 -11.43 -24.29 8.56
CA PHE A 189 -10.18 -23.79 8.00
C PHE A 189 -9.79 -24.58 6.75
N SER A 190 -9.17 -23.89 5.79
CA SER A 190 -8.55 -24.44 4.59
C SER A 190 -7.09 -23.97 4.52
N PHE A 191 -6.23 -24.79 3.94
CA PHE A 191 -4.80 -24.51 3.81
C PHE A 191 -4.38 -24.58 2.34
N VAL A 192 -3.69 -23.54 1.87
CA VAL A 192 -3.30 -23.34 0.45
C VAL A 192 -1.82 -23.07 0.24
#